data_AF-A0A0A9XWW5-F1
#
_entry.id   AF-A0A0A9XWW5-F1
#
_cell.length_a   1.000
_cell.length_b   1.000
_cell.length_c   1.000
_cell.angle_alpha   90.00
_cell.angle_beta   90.00
_cell.angle_gamma   90.00
#
_symmetry.space_group_name_H-M   'P 1'
#
loop_
_entity.id
_entity.type
_entity.pdbx_description
1 polymer ?
#
loop_
_entity_poly.entity_id
_entity_poly.type
_entity_poly.pdbx_seq_one_letter_code
_entity_poly.pdbx_strand_id
1 'polypeptide(L)'
;MFAVGECWPDRQLHAVTSSEANQILKISKFDVDVDLKSRKTVSDRDVVLWVVYNQPRILVMNYLTVNTIVQTEVVIYTIKKLSEVKKTHVLRIHQTGRFALNIVDNLIIVHNQVSKTSMVFDITDESSVAVTYHTPVVEPKSLKAFEDQPAASTVMPKVVELYSKNWIMFQPNIVMDVKIGYLWALELNLAGFCETISDKKALIRFLLLRSGSKLMITKAVTAIAEQPSQLALLGEIFDQINRNYMSFLQQFIKRQQSLPLTLTQPDDDEVVEFQCVIDQSSMHAQVFSKLAEKLDMSKTDDTKGHKVLSWVLLEYIRSLTDLQIPTQPFIYELLIKMMVITENFYQLHQLLQFYAVNDTKSLAILLLSLENRYPASPQLALDMLERLGTGTDEIIEILLAKKEVISCLRYSEQKTGPHQTIVPMKCLDAARQNGNKRVFHAVKMHVNPNAVNNDKGPDL
;
A
#
# COMPACT_ATOMS: atom_id res chain seq x y z
N MET A 1 8.39 -17.58 -22.03
CA MET A 1 8.34 -16.89 -23.34
C MET A 1 7.11 -17.39 -24.08
N PHE A 2 6.27 -16.49 -24.60
CA PHE A 2 5.03 -16.85 -25.29
C PHE A 2 5.21 -16.61 -26.80
N ALA A 3 4.82 -17.57 -27.64
CA ALA A 3 4.87 -17.46 -29.09
C ALA A 3 3.56 -17.93 -29.71
N VAL A 4 3.12 -17.27 -30.78
CA VAL A 4 1.97 -17.70 -31.59
C VAL A 4 2.54 -18.40 -32.82
N GLY A 5 2.15 -19.66 -33.02
CA GLY A 5 2.45 -20.42 -34.23
C GLY A 5 1.41 -20.15 -35.31
N GLU A 6 1.87 -20.02 -36.55
CA GLU A 6 1.16 -19.66 -37.79
C GLU A 6 -0.36 -19.91 -37.81
N CYS A 7 -1.10 -18.89 -38.25
CA CYS A 7 -2.53 -18.96 -38.50
C CYS A 7 -2.83 -19.61 -39.87
N TRP A 8 -3.32 -20.86 -39.87
CA TRP A 8 -3.77 -21.60 -41.06
C TRP A 8 -5.29 -21.35 -41.32
N PRO A 9 -5.86 -21.73 -42.49
CA PRO A 9 -7.16 -21.24 -43.02
C PRO A 9 -8.44 -21.43 -42.18
N ASP A 10 -8.36 -22.10 -41.02
CA ASP A 10 -9.51 -22.67 -40.31
C ASP A 10 -9.84 -22.01 -38.95
N ARG A 11 -9.57 -20.70 -38.78
CA ARG A 11 -9.94 -19.91 -37.57
C ARG A 11 -9.33 -20.38 -36.24
N GLN A 12 -8.27 -21.19 -36.29
CA GLN A 12 -7.65 -21.75 -35.10
C GLN A 12 -6.29 -21.11 -34.83
N LEU A 13 -6.10 -20.59 -33.62
CA LEU A 13 -4.81 -20.09 -33.14
C LEU A 13 -4.04 -21.19 -32.41
N HIS A 14 -2.73 -21.27 -32.68
CA HIS A 14 -1.80 -22.08 -31.91
C HIS A 14 -1.00 -21.18 -30.98
N ALA A 15 -1.39 -21.13 -29.71
CA ALA A 15 -0.62 -20.45 -28.68
C ALA A 15 0.36 -21.44 -28.03
N VAL A 16 1.60 -20.98 -27.84
CA VAL A 16 2.68 -21.76 -27.30
C VAL A 16 3.25 -21.03 -26.09
N THR A 17 3.29 -21.70 -24.94
CA THR A 17 3.81 -21.14 -23.68
C THR A 17 5.11 -21.85 -23.32
N SER A 18 6.14 -21.12 -22.90
CA SER A 18 7.34 -21.74 -22.30
C SER A 18 7.28 -21.58 -20.78
N SER A 19 7.37 -22.69 -20.05
CA SER A 19 7.54 -22.69 -18.59
C SER A 19 9.00 -22.42 -18.20
N GLU A 20 9.26 -22.17 -16.92
CA GLU A 20 10.61 -22.03 -16.34
C GLU A 20 11.52 -23.25 -16.59
N ALA A 21 10.96 -24.39 -16.99
CA ALA A 21 11.67 -25.63 -17.30
C ALA A 21 12.07 -25.79 -18.79
N ASN A 22 12.06 -24.73 -19.60
CA ASN A 22 12.38 -24.78 -21.05
C ASN A 22 11.45 -25.71 -21.86
N GLN A 23 10.28 -26.08 -21.32
CA GLN A 23 9.30 -26.89 -22.05
C GLN A 23 8.29 -25.99 -22.77
N ILE A 24 8.14 -26.27 -24.06
CA ILE A 24 7.19 -25.62 -24.97
C ILE A 24 5.85 -26.36 -24.85
N LEU A 25 4.86 -25.73 -24.22
CA LEU A 25 3.51 -26.26 -24.03
C LEU A 25 2.58 -25.72 -25.12
N LYS A 26 1.97 -26.63 -25.89
CA LYS A 26 1.02 -26.31 -26.96
C LYS A 26 -0.39 -26.21 -26.39
N ILE A 27 -1.04 -25.07 -26.57
CA ILE A 27 -2.44 -24.87 -26.19
C ILE A 27 -3.36 -25.52 -27.23
N SER A 28 -4.49 -26.07 -26.78
CA SER A 28 -5.51 -26.64 -27.66
C SER A 28 -6.09 -25.59 -28.60
N LYS A 29 -6.38 -26.01 -29.84
CA LYS A 29 -7.05 -25.17 -30.84
C LYS A 29 -8.37 -24.65 -30.27
N PHE A 30 -8.64 -23.35 -30.43
CA PHE A 30 -9.90 -22.72 -30.04
C PHE A 30 -10.37 -21.80 -31.16
N ASP A 31 -11.69 -21.65 -31.28
CA ASP A 31 -12.30 -20.79 -32.28
C ASP A 31 -12.29 -19.34 -31.81
N VAL A 32 -11.91 -18.44 -32.72
CA VAL A 32 -11.90 -17.00 -32.46
C VAL A 32 -13.16 -16.37 -33.07
N ASP A 33 -13.95 -15.67 -32.24
CA ASP A 33 -15.08 -14.86 -32.68
C ASP A 33 -14.58 -13.60 -33.40
N VAL A 34 -14.19 -13.74 -34.66
CA VAL A 34 -13.88 -12.64 -35.58
C VAL A 34 -14.97 -12.57 -36.64
N ASP A 35 -15.55 -11.38 -36.87
CA ASP A 35 -16.59 -11.19 -37.89
C ASP A 35 -15.93 -11.08 -39.28
N LEU A 36 -15.63 -12.25 -39.83
CA LEU A 36 -14.81 -12.48 -41.03
C LEU A 36 -15.59 -12.29 -42.34
N LYS A 37 -16.47 -11.29 -42.46
CA LYS A 37 -17.18 -11.02 -43.73
C LYS A 37 -16.23 -10.66 -44.88
N SER A 38 -14.96 -10.29 -44.59
CA SER A 38 -13.98 -9.86 -45.59
C SER A 38 -12.58 -10.53 -45.53
N ARG A 39 -12.21 -11.25 -44.46
CA ARG A 39 -10.90 -11.93 -44.33
C ARG A 39 -11.10 -13.41 -43.98
N LYS A 40 -10.31 -14.33 -44.55
CA LYS A 40 -10.40 -15.78 -44.25
C LYS A 40 -9.41 -16.22 -43.16
N THR A 41 -8.39 -15.42 -42.86
CA THR A 41 -7.31 -15.73 -41.91
C THR A 41 -7.02 -14.53 -41.01
N VAL A 42 -6.63 -14.81 -39.76
CA VAL A 42 -6.11 -13.80 -38.84
C VAL A 42 -4.62 -13.64 -39.12
N SER A 43 -4.13 -12.41 -39.25
CA SER A 43 -2.71 -12.13 -39.45
C SER A 43 -1.96 -12.29 -38.12
N ASP A 44 -0.73 -12.82 -38.13
CA ASP A 44 0.12 -12.87 -36.93
C ASP A 44 0.34 -11.48 -36.30
N ARG A 45 0.24 -10.42 -37.11
CA ARG A 45 0.34 -9.02 -36.63
C ARG A 45 -0.88 -8.54 -35.87
N ASP A 46 -2.02 -9.22 -36.03
CA ASP A 46 -3.30 -8.87 -35.41
C ASP A 46 -3.52 -9.63 -34.09
N VAL A 47 -2.56 -10.47 -33.68
CA VAL A 47 -2.62 -11.31 -32.48
C VAL A 47 -1.45 -11.00 -31.55
N VAL A 48 -1.74 -10.76 -30.29
CA VAL A 48 -0.75 -10.58 -29.24
C VAL A 48 -1.04 -11.56 -28.11
N LEU A 49 -0.03 -12.31 -27.70
CA LEU A 49 -0.10 -13.22 -26.55
C LEU A 49 0.84 -12.69 -25.46
N TRP A 50 0.28 -12.36 -24.31
CA TRP A 50 1.05 -11.80 -23.20
C TRP A 50 0.37 -12.03 -21.86
N VAL A 51 1.10 -11.77 -20.77
CA VAL A 51 0.58 -11.83 -19.40
C VAL A 51 0.11 -10.45 -18.97
N VAL A 52 -1.17 -10.31 -18.65
CA VAL A 52 -1.74 -9.07 -18.13
C VAL A 52 -2.45 -9.39 -16.82
N TYR A 53 -2.04 -8.71 -15.74
CA TYR A 53 -2.47 -9.00 -14.38
C TYR A 53 -2.29 -10.49 -14.04
N ASN A 54 -1.06 -11.00 -14.19
CA ASN A 54 -0.67 -12.39 -13.93
C ASN A 54 -1.47 -13.49 -14.65
N GLN A 55 -2.36 -13.12 -15.58
CA GLN A 55 -3.09 -14.07 -16.40
C GLN A 55 -2.56 -14.05 -17.84
N PRO A 56 -2.27 -15.22 -18.42
CA PRO A 56 -1.95 -15.31 -19.84
C PRO A 56 -3.21 -15.01 -20.67
N ARG A 57 -3.13 -13.98 -21.52
CA ARG A 57 -4.23 -13.49 -22.33
C ARG A 57 -3.83 -13.39 -23.81
N ILE A 58 -4.75 -13.73 -24.69
CA ILE A 58 -4.63 -13.58 -26.15
C ILE A 58 -5.49 -12.40 -26.56
N LEU A 59 -4.85 -11.36 -27.08
CA LEU A 59 -5.48 -10.16 -27.61
C LEU A 59 -5.57 -10.31 -29.13
N VAL A 60 -6.78 -10.22 -29.67
CA VAL A 60 -7.03 -10.31 -31.11
C VAL A 60 -7.67 -9.02 -31.59
N MET A 61 -7.07 -8.39 -32.58
CA MET A 61 -7.66 -7.26 -33.28
C MET A 61 -8.82 -7.74 -34.16
N ASN A 62 -10.03 -7.21 -33.92
CA ASN A 62 -11.24 -7.53 -34.65
C ASN A 62 -11.73 -6.30 -35.44
N TYR A 63 -12.03 -6.50 -36.72
CA TYR A 63 -12.51 -5.48 -37.63
C TYR A 63 -13.95 -5.80 -38.04
N LEU A 64 -14.91 -5.28 -37.26
CA LEU A 64 -16.33 -5.50 -37.45
C LEU A 64 -16.87 -4.56 -38.52
N THR A 65 -17.76 -5.06 -39.37
CA THR A 65 -18.51 -4.23 -40.33
C THR A 65 -20.00 -4.38 -40.06
N VAL A 66 -20.58 -3.42 -39.34
CA VAL A 66 -22.00 -3.41 -38.97
C VAL A 66 -22.67 -2.24 -39.68
N ASN A 67 -23.70 -2.51 -40.49
CA ASN A 67 -24.49 -1.49 -41.19
C ASN A 67 -23.63 -0.41 -41.88
N THR A 68 -22.66 -0.82 -42.70
CA THR A 68 -21.68 0.04 -43.43
C THR A 68 -20.65 0.80 -42.59
N ILE A 69 -20.73 0.74 -41.25
CA ILE A 69 -19.74 1.34 -40.35
C ILE A 69 -18.70 0.29 -39.96
N VAL A 70 -17.44 0.59 -40.23
CA VAL A 70 -16.31 -0.23 -39.76
C VAL A 70 -16.00 0.15 -38.32
N GLN A 71 -16.15 -0.81 -37.41
CA GLN A 71 -15.79 -0.68 -36.00
C GLN A 71 -14.60 -1.59 -35.71
N THR A 72 -13.58 -1.04 -35.04
CA THR A 72 -12.43 -1.83 -34.58
C THR A 72 -12.57 -2.08 -33.09
N GLU A 73 -12.28 -3.31 -32.67
CA GLU A 73 -12.26 -3.73 -31.27
C GLU A 73 -11.05 -4.65 -31.01
N VAL A 74 -10.61 -4.74 -29.77
CA VAL A 74 -9.69 -5.80 -29.32
C VAL A 74 -10.49 -6.82 -28.53
N VAL A 75 -10.53 -8.06 -28.99
CA VAL A 75 -11.13 -9.16 -28.23
C VAL A 75 -10.05 -9.84 -27.42
N ILE A 76 -10.27 -9.96 -26.12
CA ILE A 76 -9.33 -10.56 -25.17
C ILE A 76 -9.88 -11.91 -24.73
N TYR A 77 -9.06 -12.93 -24.92
CA TYR A 77 -9.30 -14.28 -24.44
C TYR A 77 -8.38 -14.58 -23.26
N THR A 78 -8.95 -14.92 -22.11
CA THR A 78 -8.19 -15.36 -20.93
C THR A 78 -8.00 -16.86 -20.99
N ILE A 79 -6.75 -17.31 -20.80
CA ILE A 79 -6.41 -18.71 -20.68
C ILE A 79 -6.45 -19.06 -19.19
N LYS A 80 -7.48 -19.78 -18.74
CA LYS A 80 -7.58 -20.22 -17.34
C LYS A 80 -6.82 -21.52 -17.10
N LYS A 81 -6.91 -22.45 -18.06
CA LYS A 81 -6.20 -23.74 -18.08
C LYS A 81 -5.62 -23.95 -19.48
N LEU A 82 -4.62 -24.82 -19.62
CA LEU A 82 -4.01 -25.15 -20.94
C LEU A 82 -5.02 -25.62 -22.01
N SER A 83 -6.23 -26.01 -21.60
CA SER A 83 -7.33 -26.45 -22.45
C SER A 83 -8.56 -25.52 -22.46
N GLU A 84 -8.59 -24.46 -21.63
CA GLU A 84 -9.78 -23.61 -21.46
C GLU A 84 -9.45 -22.15 -21.76
N VAL A 85 -9.83 -21.72 -22.96
CA VAL A 85 -9.70 -20.36 -23.46
C VAL A 85 -11.09 -19.74 -23.55
N LYS A 86 -11.32 -18.66 -22.80
CA LYS A 86 -12.61 -17.97 -22.76
C LYS A 86 -12.46 -16.53 -23.20
N LYS A 87 -13.39 -16.06 -24.03
CA LYS A 87 -13.57 -14.63 -24.27
C LYS A 87 -14.01 -13.97 -22.98
N THR A 88 -13.24 -13.00 -22.50
CA THR A 88 -13.47 -12.36 -21.20
C THR A 88 -13.64 -10.86 -21.33
N HIS A 89 -12.90 -10.20 -22.22
CA HIS A 89 -12.95 -8.74 -22.33
C HIS A 89 -12.98 -8.28 -23.79
N VAL A 90 -13.59 -7.12 -24.03
CA VAL A 90 -13.61 -6.46 -25.34
C VAL A 90 -13.27 -4.98 -25.17
N LEU A 91 -12.21 -4.52 -25.82
CA LEU A 91 -11.80 -3.12 -25.82
C LEU A 91 -12.43 -2.40 -27.01
N ARG A 92 -13.26 -1.40 -26.75
CA ARG A 92 -13.94 -0.66 -27.81
C ARG A 92 -13.11 0.53 -28.28
N ILE A 93 -12.61 0.46 -29.51
CA ILE A 93 -11.76 1.51 -30.11
C ILE A 93 -12.61 2.53 -30.87
N HIS A 94 -13.66 2.09 -31.57
CA HIS A 94 -14.55 2.92 -32.40
C HIS A 94 -13.85 3.83 -33.42
N GLN A 95 -12.61 3.51 -33.80
CA GLN A 95 -11.84 4.20 -34.82
C GLN A 95 -11.47 3.23 -35.94
N THR A 96 -11.19 3.78 -37.12
CA THR A 96 -10.61 3.04 -38.25
C THR A 96 -9.14 3.43 -38.41
N GLY A 97 -8.36 2.53 -38.98
CA GLY A 97 -6.95 2.79 -39.25
C GLY A 97 -6.07 1.57 -39.08
N ARG A 98 -4.76 1.82 -39.11
CA ARG A 98 -3.73 0.83 -38.82
C ARG A 98 -3.41 0.90 -37.34
N PHE A 99 -3.69 -0.19 -36.64
CA PHE A 99 -3.48 -0.27 -35.20
C PHE A 99 -2.24 -1.08 -34.88
N ALA A 100 -1.66 -0.79 -33.71
CA ALA A 100 -0.69 -1.64 -33.07
C ALA A 100 -0.96 -1.72 -31.58
N LEU A 101 -0.52 -2.81 -30.95
CA LEU A 101 -0.76 -3.09 -29.55
C LEU A 101 0.57 -3.14 -28.80
N ASN A 102 0.60 -2.55 -27.62
CA ASN A 102 1.64 -2.74 -26.62
C ASN A 102 0.99 -2.94 -25.26
N ILE A 103 1.73 -3.55 -24.35
CA ILE A 103 1.34 -3.74 -22.97
C ILE A 103 2.38 -3.07 -22.10
N VAL A 104 1.97 -2.11 -21.27
CA VAL A 104 2.88 -1.38 -20.39
C VAL A 104 2.27 -1.41 -19.01
N ASP A 105 2.97 -2.02 -18.05
CA ASP A 105 2.53 -2.02 -16.64
C ASP A 105 1.07 -2.50 -16.48
N ASN A 106 0.77 -3.68 -17.04
CA ASN A 106 -0.59 -4.27 -17.11
C ASN A 106 -1.67 -3.44 -17.85
N LEU A 107 -1.33 -2.32 -18.47
CA LEU A 107 -2.24 -1.57 -19.34
C LEU A 107 -2.08 -2.00 -20.79
N ILE A 108 -3.20 -2.10 -21.50
CA ILE A 108 -3.20 -2.38 -22.94
C ILE A 108 -3.25 -1.05 -23.67
N ILE A 109 -2.22 -0.78 -24.46
CA ILE A 109 -2.11 0.43 -25.27
C ILE A 109 -2.40 0.09 -26.72
N VAL A 110 -3.43 0.75 -27.27
CA VAL A 110 -3.80 0.64 -28.69
C VAL A 110 -3.34 1.91 -29.41
N HIS A 111 -2.33 1.78 -30.25
CA HIS A 111 -1.79 2.86 -31.07
C HIS A 111 -2.53 2.91 -32.41
N ASN A 112 -3.18 4.04 -32.73
CA ASN A 112 -3.67 4.31 -34.07
C ASN A 112 -2.61 5.10 -34.86
N GLN A 113 -1.94 4.42 -35.79
CA GLN A 113 -0.85 5.00 -36.59
C GLN A 113 -1.35 6.06 -37.59
N VAL A 114 -2.64 6.03 -37.95
CA VAL A 114 -3.22 6.97 -38.91
C VAL A 114 -3.56 8.29 -38.23
N SER A 115 -4.28 8.23 -37.09
CA SER A 115 -4.60 9.43 -36.30
C SER A 115 -3.45 9.92 -35.42
N LYS A 116 -2.36 9.15 -35.31
CA LYS A 116 -1.22 9.43 -34.43
C LYS A 116 -1.64 9.57 -32.96
N THR A 117 -2.57 8.73 -32.52
CA THR A 117 -3.08 8.71 -31.14
C THR A 117 -2.91 7.34 -30.51
N SER A 118 -2.79 7.31 -29.19
CA SER A 118 -2.72 6.11 -28.36
C SER A 118 -3.87 6.10 -27.37
N MET A 119 -4.56 4.98 -27.31
CA MET A 119 -5.63 4.70 -26.34
C MET A 119 -5.10 3.76 -25.27
N VAL A 120 -5.43 4.03 -24.02
CA VAL A 120 -4.97 3.23 -22.88
C VAL A 120 -6.19 2.56 -22.25
N PHE A 121 -6.14 1.24 -22.11
CA PHE A 121 -7.21 0.44 -21.53
C PHE A 121 -6.74 -0.28 -20.28
N ASP A 122 -7.59 -0.28 -19.26
CA ASP A 122 -7.43 -1.05 -18.03
C ASP A 122 -8.56 -2.07 -17.93
N ILE A 123 -8.19 -3.32 -17.63
CA ILE A 123 -9.09 -4.49 -17.63
C ILE A 123 -9.34 -5.03 -16.21
N THR A 124 -9.10 -4.20 -15.20
CA THR A 124 -9.30 -4.55 -13.78
C THR A 124 -10.76 -4.59 -13.35
N ASP A 125 -11.65 -4.01 -14.14
CA ASP A 125 -13.08 -4.05 -13.90
C ASP A 125 -13.64 -5.37 -14.46
N GLU A 126 -13.41 -6.48 -13.75
CA GLU A 126 -14.04 -7.77 -14.08
C GLU A 126 -15.46 -7.77 -13.51
N SER A 127 -16.45 -7.55 -14.38
CA SER A 127 -17.86 -7.70 -13.99
C SER A 127 -18.25 -9.18 -13.97
N SER A 128 -19.26 -9.57 -13.19
CA SER A 128 -19.78 -10.95 -13.14
C SER A 128 -20.44 -11.43 -14.45
N VAL A 129 -20.41 -10.61 -15.50
CA VAL A 129 -20.93 -10.89 -16.83
C VAL A 129 -19.92 -11.75 -17.59
N ALA A 130 -20.41 -12.62 -18.48
CA ALA A 130 -19.55 -13.52 -19.26
C ALA A 130 -18.46 -12.80 -20.10
N VAL A 131 -18.71 -11.56 -20.54
CA VAL A 131 -17.76 -10.72 -21.28
C VAL A 131 -17.91 -9.26 -20.82
N THR A 132 -16.81 -8.63 -20.42
CA THR A 132 -16.78 -7.22 -20.02
C THR A 132 -16.31 -6.31 -21.17
N TYR A 133 -16.96 -5.16 -21.33
CA TYR A 133 -16.63 -4.19 -22.37
C TYR A 133 -15.94 -2.97 -21.76
N HIS A 134 -14.81 -2.58 -22.31
CA HIS A 134 -13.98 -1.49 -21.78
C HIS A 134 -13.95 -0.30 -22.72
N THR A 135 -13.92 0.88 -22.11
CA THR A 135 -13.59 2.15 -22.74
C THR A 135 -12.18 2.58 -22.34
N PRO A 136 -11.53 3.48 -23.10
CA PRO A 136 -10.25 4.04 -22.71
C PRO A 136 -10.31 4.70 -21.33
N VAL A 137 -9.26 4.55 -20.52
CA VAL A 137 -9.12 5.15 -19.18
C VAL A 137 -9.09 6.67 -19.24
N VAL A 138 -8.48 7.19 -20.31
CA VAL A 138 -8.35 8.62 -20.61
C VAL A 138 -8.60 8.86 -22.09
N GLU A 139 -8.86 10.10 -22.46
CA GLU A 139 -8.97 10.47 -23.88
C GLU A 139 -7.71 10.08 -24.67
N PRO A 140 -7.85 9.66 -25.94
CA PRO A 140 -6.72 9.27 -26.77
C PRO A 140 -5.69 10.41 -26.88
N LYS A 141 -4.43 10.15 -26.53
CA LYS A 141 -3.34 11.13 -26.59
C LYS A 141 -2.21 10.65 -27.50
N SER A 142 -1.50 11.58 -28.12
CA SER A 142 -0.30 11.25 -28.89
C SER A 142 0.84 10.83 -27.94
N LEU A 143 1.79 10.03 -28.45
CA LEU A 143 3.01 9.74 -27.72
C LEU A 143 3.83 11.02 -27.56
N LYS A 144 4.51 11.17 -26.43
CA LYS A 144 5.54 12.20 -26.27
C LYS A 144 6.88 11.59 -26.70
N ALA A 145 7.64 12.30 -27.52
CA ALA A 145 9.00 11.89 -27.83
C ALA A 145 9.87 11.93 -26.57
N PHE A 146 10.86 11.06 -26.49
CA PHE A 146 11.87 11.13 -25.44
C PHE A 146 12.66 12.44 -25.60
N GLU A 147 12.61 13.29 -24.58
CA GLU A 147 13.41 14.52 -24.50
C GLU A 147 14.61 14.22 -23.60
N ASP A 148 15.81 14.27 -24.18
CA ASP A 148 17.04 14.02 -23.45
C ASP A 148 17.24 15.09 -22.36
N GLN A 149 17.59 14.68 -21.14
CA GLN A 149 18.21 15.63 -20.22
C GLN A 149 19.61 15.95 -20.75
N PRO A 150 20.10 17.20 -20.68
CA PRO A 150 21.29 17.66 -21.43
C PRO A 150 22.64 17.15 -20.86
N ALA A 151 22.71 15.91 -20.39
CA ALA A 151 23.86 15.37 -19.68
C ALA A 151 24.23 13.92 -20.10
N ALA A 152 24.17 13.57 -21.38
CA ALA A 152 24.98 12.47 -21.90
C ALA A 152 25.14 12.60 -23.41
N SER A 153 26.40 12.74 -23.83
CA SER A 153 26.86 12.67 -25.21
C SER A 153 26.43 11.37 -25.89
N THR A 154 25.25 11.37 -26.52
CA THR A 154 24.82 10.35 -27.47
C THR A 154 24.18 11.04 -28.65
N VAL A 155 24.60 10.69 -29.87
CA VAL A 155 24.14 11.26 -31.13
C VAL A 155 22.70 10.82 -31.39
N MET A 156 21.72 11.36 -30.66
CA MET A 156 20.31 11.10 -30.95
C MET A 156 19.90 11.80 -32.25
N PRO A 157 19.00 11.20 -33.05
CA PRO A 157 18.47 11.87 -34.23
C PRO A 157 17.73 13.13 -33.79
N LYS A 158 18.09 14.26 -34.40
CA LYS A 158 17.61 15.61 -34.06
C LYS A 158 16.09 15.78 -34.20
N VAL A 159 15.40 14.84 -34.86
CA VAL A 159 13.95 14.78 -35.03
C VAL A 159 13.51 13.31 -35.05
N VAL A 160 12.68 12.91 -34.08
CA VAL A 160 12.01 11.60 -34.07
C VAL A 160 10.61 11.76 -34.64
N GLU A 161 10.33 11.13 -35.78
CA GLU A 161 8.98 11.11 -36.36
C GLU A 161 8.11 10.10 -35.60
N LEU A 162 7.22 10.61 -34.76
CA LEU A 162 6.24 9.79 -34.05
C LEU A 162 5.23 9.17 -35.02
N TYR A 163 4.92 7.89 -34.79
CA TYR A 163 4.04 7.07 -35.63
C TYR A 163 4.51 6.94 -37.08
N SER A 164 5.84 6.88 -37.27
CA SER A 164 6.44 6.59 -38.58
C SER A 164 5.90 5.27 -39.14
N LYS A 165 5.69 5.23 -40.45
CA LYS A 165 5.16 4.04 -41.14
C LYS A 165 6.09 2.82 -41.03
N ASN A 166 7.35 3.06 -40.67
CA ASN A 166 8.40 2.07 -40.51
C ASN A 166 8.49 1.52 -39.08
N TRP A 167 7.60 1.95 -38.18
CA TRP A 167 7.54 1.43 -36.83
C TRP A 167 7.12 -0.04 -36.81
N ILE A 168 7.93 -0.83 -36.12
CA ILE A 168 7.64 -2.21 -35.73
C ILE A 168 7.49 -2.23 -34.21
N MET A 169 6.44 -2.89 -33.74
CA MET A 169 6.07 -2.93 -32.33
C MET A 169 6.37 -4.32 -31.79
N PHE A 170 7.03 -4.38 -30.64
CA PHE A 170 7.41 -5.61 -29.97
C PHE A 170 6.85 -5.60 -28.54
N GLN A 171 6.31 -6.73 -28.11
CA GLN A 171 5.81 -6.87 -26.74
C GLN A 171 6.97 -6.91 -25.75
N PRO A 172 6.78 -6.41 -24.52
CA PRO A 172 5.56 -5.74 -24.06
C PRO A 172 5.45 -4.29 -24.55
N ASN A 173 6.56 -3.55 -24.57
CA ASN A 173 6.52 -2.08 -24.66
C ASN A 173 7.57 -1.48 -25.60
N ILE A 174 8.04 -2.23 -26.59
CA ILE A 174 9.19 -1.84 -27.41
C ILE A 174 8.73 -1.35 -28.79
N VAL A 175 9.31 -0.24 -29.25
CA VAL A 175 9.07 0.31 -30.59
C VAL A 175 10.40 0.42 -31.33
N MET A 176 10.47 -0.10 -32.54
CA MET A 176 11.64 -0.01 -33.41
C MET A 176 11.29 0.80 -34.66
N ASP A 177 12.07 1.82 -35.00
CA ASP A 177 11.98 2.44 -36.32
C ASP A 177 13.12 1.89 -37.19
N VAL A 178 12.75 1.04 -38.15
CA VAL A 178 13.69 0.36 -39.05
C VAL A 178 14.45 1.36 -39.93
N LYS A 179 13.88 2.52 -40.25
CA LYS A 179 14.51 3.50 -41.13
C LYS A 179 15.69 4.19 -40.45
N ILE A 180 15.54 4.53 -39.17
CA ILE A 180 16.61 5.20 -38.42
C ILE A 180 17.44 4.22 -37.57
N GLY A 181 16.99 2.98 -37.40
CA GLY A 181 17.72 1.93 -36.67
C GLY A 181 17.67 2.09 -35.14
N TYR A 182 16.72 2.86 -34.61
CA TYR A 182 16.58 3.08 -33.17
C TYR A 182 15.50 2.19 -32.57
N LEU A 183 15.72 1.84 -31.30
CA LEU A 183 14.81 1.10 -30.45
C LEU A 183 14.44 1.99 -29.26
N TRP A 184 13.15 2.09 -28.97
CA TRP A 184 12.63 2.81 -27.80
C TRP A 184 11.79 1.87 -26.94
N ALA A 185 11.79 2.15 -25.64
CA ALA A 185 10.85 1.57 -24.70
C ALA A 185 9.75 2.61 -24.41
N LEU A 186 8.50 2.16 -24.37
CA LEU A 186 7.37 2.96 -23.95
C LEU A 186 7.27 2.92 -22.43
N GLU A 187 7.14 4.11 -21.85
CA GLU A 187 6.92 4.31 -20.42
C GLU A 187 5.61 5.07 -20.19
N LEU A 188 4.96 4.79 -19.06
CA LEU A 188 3.76 5.52 -18.65
C LEU A 188 4.14 6.83 -17.97
N ASN A 189 3.61 7.93 -18.48
CA ASN A 189 3.67 9.21 -17.78
C ASN A 189 2.56 9.29 -16.71
N LEU A 190 2.84 8.77 -15.51
CA LEU A 190 1.90 8.78 -14.38
C LEU A 190 1.47 10.20 -13.96
N ALA A 191 2.33 11.20 -14.12
CA ALA A 191 1.98 12.59 -13.82
C ALA A 191 0.84 13.12 -14.72
N GLY A 192 0.87 12.78 -16.01
CA GLY A 192 -0.22 13.14 -16.93
C GLY A 192 -1.55 12.47 -16.56
N PHE A 193 -1.53 11.27 -15.99
CA PHE A 193 -2.75 10.61 -15.49
C PHE A 193 -3.32 11.31 -14.26
N CYS A 194 -2.47 11.79 -13.34
CA CYS A 194 -2.92 12.58 -12.18
C CYS A 194 -3.62 13.88 -12.57
N GLU A 195 -3.27 14.49 -13.70
CA GLU A 195 -3.92 15.69 -14.22
C GLU A 195 -5.22 15.39 -14.98
N THR A 196 -5.29 14.22 -15.63
CA THR A 196 -6.42 13.88 -16.53
C THR A 196 -7.56 13.20 -15.78
N ILE A 197 -7.26 12.35 -14.78
CA ILE A 197 -8.29 11.64 -14.01
C ILE A 197 -8.80 12.56 -12.89
N SER A 198 -10.03 13.06 -13.06
CA SER A 198 -10.63 14.01 -12.10
C SER A 198 -11.08 13.36 -10.79
N ASP A 199 -11.57 12.12 -10.85
CA ASP A 199 -11.98 11.39 -9.65
C ASP A 199 -10.74 10.89 -8.88
N LYS A 200 -10.51 11.50 -7.71
CA LYS A 200 -9.40 11.16 -6.82
C LYS A 200 -9.47 9.69 -6.37
N LYS A 201 -10.68 9.14 -6.19
CA LYS A 201 -10.87 7.75 -5.76
C LYS A 201 -10.41 6.78 -6.85
N ALA A 202 -10.92 6.96 -8.08
CA ALA A 202 -10.49 6.18 -9.23
C ALA A 202 -9.00 6.35 -9.52
N LEU A 203 -8.45 7.57 -9.36
CA LEU A 203 -7.02 7.82 -9.54
C LEU A 203 -6.16 6.99 -8.57
N ILE A 204 -6.50 6.95 -7.27
CA ILE A 204 -5.75 6.13 -6.32
C ILE A 204 -5.86 4.64 -6.66
N ARG A 205 -7.07 4.14 -6.96
CA ARG A 205 -7.26 2.74 -7.40
C ARG A 205 -6.40 2.41 -8.62
N PHE A 206 -6.35 3.31 -9.60
CA PHE A 206 -5.51 3.15 -10.80
C PHE A 206 -4.02 3.13 -10.44
N LEU A 207 -3.55 4.08 -9.63
CA LEU A 207 -2.13 4.20 -9.28
C LEU A 207 -1.63 3.03 -8.43
N LEU A 208 -2.46 2.47 -7.54
CA LEU A 208 -2.08 1.31 -6.70
C LEU A 208 -1.68 0.07 -7.54
N LEU A 209 -2.13 0.02 -8.79
CA LEU A 209 -1.84 -1.04 -9.75
C LEU A 209 -0.65 -0.76 -10.66
N ARG A 210 0.01 0.39 -10.51
CA ARG A 210 1.14 0.81 -11.35
C ARG A 210 2.46 0.79 -10.60
N SER A 211 3.50 0.37 -11.30
CA SER A 211 4.89 0.52 -10.88
C SER A 211 5.26 2.00 -10.69
N GLY A 212 6.11 2.30 -9.69
CA GLY A 212 6.65 3.65 -9.50
C GLY A 212 5.64 4.74 -9.06
N SER A 213 4.39 4.39 -8.74
CA SER A 213 3.33 5.35 -8.42
C SER A 213 3.33 5.87 -6.98
N LYS A 214 4.15 5.30 -6.09
CA LYS A 214 4.19 5.59 -4.65
C LYS A 214 4.28 7.06 -4.30
N LEU A 215 5.16 7.81 -4.98
CA LEU A 215 5.32 9.25 -4.77
C LEU A 215 4.08 10.04 -5.21
N MET A 216 3.42 9.61 -6.29
CA MET A 216 2.20 10.26 -6.80
C MET A 216 1.02 10.03 -5.86
N ILE A 217 0.87 8.81 -5.34
CA ILE A 217 -0.15 8.48 -4.34
C ILE A 217 0.04 9.31 -3.07
N THR A 218 1.26 9.32 -2.51
CA THR A 218 1.55 10.09 -1.28
C THR A 218 1.31 11.59 -1.47
N LYS A 219 1.68 12.17 -2.62
CA LYS A 219 1.34 13.57 -2.96
C LYS A 219 -0.16 13.81 -3.04
N ALA A 220 -0.90 12.94 -3.72
CA ALA A 220 -2.36 13.05 -3.84
C ALA A 220 -3.05 12.94 -2.47
N VAL A 221 -2.66 11.97 -1.65
CA VAL A 221 -3.16 11.79 -0.28
C VAL A 221 -2.85 13.02 0.59
N THR A 222 -1.63 13.57 0.51
CA THR A 222 -1.25 14.78 1.25
C THR A 222 -2.13 15.97 0.86
N ALA A 223 -2.36 16.19 -0.44
CA ALA A 223 -3.20 17.29 -0.92
C ALA A 223 -4.68 17.15 -0.49
N ILE A 224 -5.17 15.91 -0.31
CA ILE A 224 -6.52 15.66 0.22
C ILE A 224 -6.55 15.87 1.74
N ALA A 225 -5.53 15.41 2.45
CA ALA A 225 -5.42 15.52 3.91
C ALA A 225 -5.31 16.98 4.40
N GLU A 226 -4.77 17.88 3.58
CA GLU A 226 -4.76 19.32 3.85
C GLU A 226 -6.17 19.95 3.79
N GLN A 227 -7.15 19.27 3.19
CA GLN A 227 -8.52 19.77 3.02
C GLN A 227 -9.49 19.09 4.02
N PRO A 228 -9.92 19.77 5.10
CA PRO A 228 -10.76 19.15 6.12
C PRO A 228 -12.14 18.72 5.61
N SER A 229 -12.65 19.36 4.54
CA SER A 229 -13.92 19.01 3.90
C SER A 229 -13.89 17.65 3.19
N GLN A 230 -12.71 17.08 2.95
CA GLN A 230 -12.53 15.82 2.22
C GLN A 230 -12.21 14.63 3.12
N LEU A 231 -12.42 14.73 4.44
CA LEU A 231 -12.08 13.67 5.39
C LEU A 231 -12.78 12.33 5.07
N ALA A 232 -14.06 12.35 4.68
CA ALA A 232 -14.79 11.14 4.29
C ALA A 232 -14.17 10.45 3.07
N LEU A 233 -13.81 11.24 2.04
CA LEU A 233 -13.12 10.74 0.86
C LEU A 233 -11.73 10.18 1.22
N LEU A 234 -11.03 10.84 2.14
CA LEU A 234 -9.74 10.38 2.64
C LEU A 234 -9.85 9.03 3.35
N GLY A 235 -10.89 8.84 4.16
CA GLY A 235 -11.19 7.55 4.78
C GLY A 235 -11.37 6.43 3.76
N GLU A 236 -12.16 6.67 2.71
CA GLU A 236 -12.34 5.69 1.62
C GLU A 236 -11.03 5.39 0.86
N ILE A 237 -10.14 6.38 0.74
CA ILE A 237 -8.82 6.22 0.13
C ILE A 237 -7.90 5.41 1.03
N PHE A 238 -7.88 5.68 2.34
CA PHE A 238 -7.12 4.86 3.30
C PHE A 238 -7.60 3.42 3.29
N ASP A 239 -8.91 3.19 3.22
CA ASP A 239 -9.46 1.84 3.13
C ASP A 239 -8.98 1.12 1.86
N GLN A 240 -8.83 1.82 0.72
CA GLN A 240 -8.27 1.22 -0.50
C GLN A 240 -6.79 0.89 -0.38
N ILE A 241 -6.00 1.82 0.16
CA ILE A 241 -4.56 1.65 0.34
C ILE A 241 -4.28 0.49 1.31
N ASN A 242 -4.97 0.49 2.46
CA ASN A 242 -4.79 -0.52 3.48
C ASN A 242 -5.38 -1.87 3.07
N ARG A 243 -6.45 -1.93 2.26
CA ARG A 243 -6.93 -3.20 1.66
C ARG A 243 -5.87 -3.84 0.77
N ASN A 244 -5.26 -3.04 -0.10
CA ASN A 244 -4.14 -3.50 -0.93
C ASN A 244 -2.98 -4.00 -0.04
N TYR A 245 -2.59 -3.22 0.97
CA TYR A 245 -1.55 -3.63 1.91
C TYR A 245 -1.90 -4.94 2.64
N MET A 246 -3.16 -5.14 3.04
CA MET A 246 -3.61 -6.38 3.66
C MET A 246 -3.54 -7.57 2.70
N SER A 247 -4.03 -7.42 1.47
CA SER A 247 -3.91 -8.47 0.44
C SER A 247 -2.45 -8.84 0.21
N PHE A 248 -1.55 -7.87 0.15
CA PHE A 248 -0.12 -8.10 0.06
C PHE A 248 0.43 -8.90 1.27
N LEU A 249 0.07 -8.53 2.49
CA LEU A 249 0.48 -9.25 3.70
C LEU A 249 -0.03 -10.70 3.70
N GLN A 250 -1.29 -10.92 3.30
CA GLN A 250 -1.86 -12.26 3.19
C GLN A 250 -1.13 -13.11 2.15
N GLN A 251 -0.83 -12.55 0.97
CA GLN A 251 -0.07 -13.23 -0.08
C GLN A 251 1.36 -13.54 0.40
N PHE A 252 2.00 -12.64 1.13
CA PHE A 252 3.32 -12.86 1.71
C PHE A 252 3.32 -14.03 2.71
N ILE A 253 2.33 -14.09 3.62
CA ILE A 253 2.18 -15.19 4.58
C ILE A 253 1.93 -16.51 3.84
N LYS A 254 1.04 -16.53 2.84
CA LYS A 254 0.77 -17.73 2.01
C LYS A 254 2.05 -18.25 1.37
N ARG A 255 2.88 -17.36 0.78
CA ARG A 255 4.17 -17.72 0.17
C ARG A 255 5.20 -18.26 1.17
N GLN A 256 5.15 -17.85 2.44
CA GLN A 256 6.06 -18.35 3.48
C GLN A 256 5.61 -19.69 4.08
N GLN A 257 4.31 -19.99 4.04
CA GLN A 257 3.75 -21.22 4.60
C GLN A 257 3.69 -22.38 3.59
N SER A 258 3.79 -22.13 2.29
CA SER A 258 3.86 -23.18 1.27
C SER A 258 5.27 -23.79 1.16
N LEU A 259 5.40 -25.10 1.46
CA LEU A 259 6.55 -25.90 1.01
C LEU A 259 6.62 -25.91 -0.52
N PRO A 260 7.83 -26.07 -1.12
CA PRO A 260 7.94 -26.16 -2.57
C PRO A 260 7.35 -27.51 -3.06
N LEU A 261 6.66 -27.45 -4.21
CA LEU A 261 6.20 -28.59 -5.03
C LEU A 261 4.94 -29.32 -4.54
N THR A 262 3.79 -28.70 -4.72
CA THR A 262 2.62 -29.46 -5.19
C THR A 262 1.82 -28.55 -6.11
N LEU A 263 1.36 -29.09 -7.23
CA LEU A 263 0.54 -28.42 -8.24
C LEU A 263 -0.78 -27.95 -7.61
N THR A 264 -0.75 -26.84 -6.87
CA THR A 264 -1.95 -26.16 -6.42
C THR A 264 -2.65 -25.59 -7.65
N GLN A 265 -3.93 -25.90 -7.75
CA GLN A 265 -4.79 -25.56 -8.86
C GLN A 265 -4.77 -24.04 -9.09
N PRO A 266 -4.63 -23.56 -10.34
CA PRO A 266 -4.59 -22.12 -10.66
C PRO A 266 -5.97 -21.44 -10.60
N ASP A 267 -6.96 -22.05 -9.93
CA ASP A 267 -8.35 -21.57 -9.95
C ASP A 267 -8.65 -20.51 -8.87
N ASP A 268 -7.77 -20.29 -7.88
CA ASP A 268 -8.02 -19.38 -6.74
C ASP A 268 -6.98 -18.25 -6.54
N ASP A 269 -6.00 -18.09 -7.43
CA ASP A 269 -5.07 -16.96 -7.32
C ASP A 269 -5.79 -15.65 -7.64
N GLU A 270 -5.74 -14.69 -6.69
CA GLU A 270 -6.27 -13.34 -6.90
C GLU A 270 -5.69 -12.74 -8.18
N VAL A 271 -6.59 -12.38 -9.09
CA VAL A 271 -6.31 -11.97 -10.48
C VAL A 271 -5.44 -10.71 -10.56
N VAL A 272 -5.26 -9.96 -9.48
CA VAL A 272 -4.60 -8.64 -9.53
C VAL A 272 -3.47 -8.57 -8.51
N GLU A 273 -2.23 -8.71 -8.97
CA GLU A 273 -1.07 -8.38 -8.14
C GLU A 273 -0.92 -6.85 -8.09
N PHE A 274 -1.01 -6.31 -6.89
CA PHE A 274 -0.80 -4.89 -6.65
C PHE A 274 0.68 -4.56 -6.81
N GLN A 275 0.99 -3.71 -7.80
CA GLN A 275 2.38 -3.33 -8.07
C GLN A 275 2.91 -2.26 -7.11
N CYS A 276 2.02 -1.45 -6.52
CA CYS A 276 2.40 -0.45 -5.54
C CYS A 276 1.82 -0.78 -4.17
N VAL A 277 2.71 -1.06 -3.23
CA VAL A 277 2.36 -1.29 -1.82
C VAL A 277 2.84 -0.09 -1.00
N ILE A 278 1.92 0.47 -0.20
CA ILE A 278 2.21 1.54 0.73
C ILE A 278 2.07 0.99 2.13
N ASP A 279 3.20 0.82 2.79
CA ASP A 279 3.28 0.42 4.19
C ASP A 279 3.12 1.62 5.14
N GLN A 280 2.85 1.31 6.41
CA GLN A 280 2.62 2.32 7.44
C GLN A 280 3.82 3.28 7.60
N SER A 281 5.05 2.78 7.48
CA SER A 281 6.26 3.61 7.58
C SER A 281 6.35 4.62 6.44
N SER A 282 5.98 4.23 5.21
CA SER A 282 5.95 5.16 4.09
C SER A 282 4.84 6.19 4.20
N MET A 283 3.66 5.79 4.65
CA MET A 283 2.55 6.72 4.90
C MET A 283 2.96 7.77 5.93
N HIS A 284 3.59 7.34 7.04
CA HIS A 284 4.09 8.25 8.05
C HIS A 284 5.16 9.20 7.52
N ALA A 285 6.24 8.68 6.95
CA ALA A 285 7.37 9.50 6.51
C ALA A 285 7.01 10.48 5.36
N GLN A 286 6.15 10.06 4.43
CA GLN A 286 5.86 10.86 3.23
C GLN A 286 4.63 11.75 3.36
N VAL A 287 3.68 11.41 4.24
CA VAL A 287 2.43 12.17 4.42
C VAL A 287 2.39 12.80 5.81
N PHE A 288 2.31 11.99 6.87
CA PHE A 288 2.02 12.51 8.21
C PHE A 288 3.15 13.37 8.79
N SER A 289 4.41 12.93 8.69
CA SER A 289 5.57 13.72 9.17
C SER A 289 5.70 15.03 8.40
N LYS A 290 5.49 15.03 7.08
CA LYS A 290 5.54 16.26 6.28
C LYS A 290 4.40 17.22 6.63
N LEU A 291 3.22 16.70 6.92
CA LEU A 291 2.10 17.54 7.40
C LEU A 291 2.41 18.11 8.78
N ALA A 292 2.97 17.33 9.69
CA ALA A 292 3.39 17.79 11.01
C ALA A 292 4.49 18.87 10.92
N GLU A 293 5.55 18.63 10.14
CA GLU A 293 6.64 19.59 9.92
C GLU A 293 6.14 20.92 9.33
N LYS A 294 5.19 20.87 8.38
CA LYS A 294 4.56 22.08 7.84
C LYS A 294 3.82 22.89 8.91
N LEU A 295 3.13 22.19 9.83
CA LEU A 295 2.40 22.83 10.92
C LEU A 295 3.34 23.44 11.95
N ASP A 296 4.44 22.77 12.29
CA ASP A 296 5.46 23.29 13.22
C ASP A 296 6.19 24.52 12.67
N MET A 297 6.37 24.60 11.34
CA MET A 297 7.01 25.74 10.68
C MET A 297 6.08 26.96 10.51
N SER A 298 4.77 26.77 10.66
CA SER A 298 3.79 27.85 10.64
C SER A 298 3.88 28.63 11.95
N LYS A 299 4.34 29.88 11.90
CA LYS A 299 4.52 30.75 13.09
C LYS A 299 3.20 31.22 13.73
N THR A 300 2.06 30.88 13.14
CA THR A 300 0.74 31.16 13.70
C THR A 300 0.27 29.95 14.49
N ASP A 301 -0.46 30.18 15.58
CA ASP A 301 -1.04 29.16 16.46
C ASP A 301 -2.12 28.36 15.68
N ASP A 302 -1.66 27.48 14.78
CA ASP A 302 -2.49 26.70 13.87
C ASP A 302 -3.08 25.49 14.62
N THR A 303 -3.71 25.73 15.76
CA THR A 303 -4.45 24.71 16.53
C THR A 303 -5.47 24.00 15.64
N LYS A 304 -6.01 24.69 14.64
CA LYS A 304 -6.91 24.11 13.63
C LYS A 304 -6.21 23.06 12.77
N GLY A 305 -5.00 23.32 12.28
CA GLY A 305 -4.24 22.38 11.47
C GLY A 305 -3.87 21.11 12.24
N HIS A 306 -3.44 21.27 13.49
CA HIS A 306 -3.15 20.13 14.39
C HIS A 306 -4.40 19.28 14.68
N LYS A 307 -5.58 19.91 14.80
CA LYS A 307 -6.87 19.19 14.92
C LYS A 307 -7.19 18.40 13.66
N VAL A 308 -7.01 18.98 12.49
CA VAL A 308 -7.22 18.27 11.21
C VAL A 308 -6.28 17.08 11.09
N LEU A 309 -4.99 17.25 11.39
CA LEU A 309 -4.03 16.14 11.37
C LEU A 309 -4.41 15.04 12.37
N SER A 310 -4.92 15.40 13.55
CA SER A 310 -5.44 14.41 14.52
C SER A 310 -6.61 13.61 13.95
N TRP A 311 -7.55 14.26 13.24
CA TRP A 311 -8.65 13.57 12.57
C TRP A 311 -8.18 12.68 11.43
N VAL A 312 -7.22 13.13 10.63
CA VAL A 312 -6.61 12.33 9.56
C VAL A 312 -5.95 11.07 10.11
N LEU A 313 -5.20 11.20 11.21
CA LEU A 313 -4.56 10.07 11.89
C LEU A 313 -5.58 9.09 12.47
N LEU A 314 -6.64 9.60 13.10
CA LEU A 314 -7.74 8.76 13.61
C LEU A 314 -8.44 8.00 12.48
N GLU A 315 -8.69 8.64 11.35
CA GLU A 315 -9.30 8.01 10.19
C GLU A 315 -8.39 6.91 9.60
N TYR A 316 -7.08 7.14 9.58
CA TYR A 316 -6.12 6.13 9.18
C TYR A 316 -6.07 4.94 10.15
N ILE A 317 -6.06 5.20 11.46
CA ILE A 317 -6.09 4.15 12.49
C ILE A 317 -7.40 3.37 12.42
N ARG A 318 -8.54 4.04 12.20
CA ARG A 318 -9.85 3.39 11.97
C ARG A 318 -9.73 2.39 10.82
N SER A 319 -9.23 2.85 9.67
CA SER A 319 -9.03 2.00 8.49
C SER A 319 -8.13 0.78 8.76
N LEU A 320 -7.03 0.95 9.50
CA LEU A 320 -6.16 -0.15 9.91
C LEU A 320 -6.87 -1.14 10.84
N THR A 321 -7.63 -0.62 11.81
CA THR A 321 -8.36 -1.41 12.80
C THR A 321 -9.45 -2.25 12.15
N ASP A 322 -10.23 -1.64 11.25
CA ASP A 322 -11.30 -2.32 10.53
C ASP A 322 -10.77 -3.46 9.65
N LEU A 323 -9.56 -3.31 9.10
CA LEU A 323 -8.86 -4.33 8.32
C LEU A 323 -8.00 -5.27 9.16
N GLN A 324 -8.05 -5.15 10.49
CA GLN A 324 -7.29 -5.97 11.44
C GLN A 324 -5.77 -5.93 11.23
N ILE A 325 -5.25 -4.81 10.73
CA ILE A 325 -3.81 -4.58 10.59
C ILE A 325 -3.29 -3.98 11.90
N PRO A 326 -2.25 -4.56 12.54
CA PRO A 326 -1.69 -3.98 13.75
C PRO A 326 -1.03 -2.64 13.46
N THR A 327 -1.52 -1.59 14.09
CA THR A 327 -0.96 -0.23 13.96
C THR A 327 0.42 -0.15 14.61
N GLN A 328 1.38 0.42 13.89
CA GLN A 328 2.75 0.60 14.36
C GLN A 328 2.84 1.74 15.40
N PRO A 329 3.71 1.63 16.43
CA PRO A 329 3.67 2.53 17.59
C PRO A 329 3.92 4.00 17.27
N PHE A 330 4.71 4.30 16.24
CA PHE A 330 5.04 5.68 15.85
C PHE A 330 3.81 6.46 15.33
N ILE A 331 2.79 5.78 14.79
CA ILE A 331 1.54 6.43 14.38
C ILE A 331 0.79 6.95 15.62
N TYR A 332 0.73 6.14 16.67
CA TYR A 332 0.12 6.53 17.94
C TYR A 332 0.93 7.62 18.64
N GLU A 333 2.26 7.55 18.61
CA GLU A 333 3.12 8.60 19.14
C GLU A 333 2.82 9.96 18.49
N LEU A 334 2.71 9.99 17.15
CA LEU A 334 2.36 11.22 16.44
C LEU A 334 0.96 11.70 16.81
N LEU A 335 -0.04 10.81 16.88
CA LEU A 335 -1.40 11.16 17.31
C LEU A 335 -1.41 11.78 18.70
N ILE A 336 -0.74 11.16 19.67
CA ILE A 336 -0.66 11.66 21.06
C ILE A 336 -0.01 13.04 21.09
N LYS A 337 1.09 13.24 20.36
CA LYS A 337 1.74 14.57 20.25
C LYS A 337 0.76 15.62 19.72
N MET A 338 0.03 15.32 18.65
CA MET A 338 -0.95 16.25 18.07
C MET A 338 -2.12 16.54 19.03
N MET A 339 -2.61 15.54 19.75
CA MET A 339 -3.71 15.69 20.71
C MET A 339 -3.31 16.50 21.96
N VAL A 340 -2.06 16.36 22.42
CA VAL A 340 -1.52 17.17 23.52
C VAL A 340 -1.32 18.62 23.09
N ILE A 341 -0.85 18.87 21.85
CA ILE A 341 -0.75 20.23 21.30
C ILE A 341 -2.13 20.89 21.20
N THR A 342 -3.15 20.14 20.79
CA THR A 342 -4.53 20.65 20.64
C THR A 342 -5.34 20.68 21.94
N GLU A 343 -4.74 20.25 23.06
CA GLU A 343 -5.34 20.18 24.40
C GLU A 343 -6.64 19.36 24.48
N ASN A 344 -6.82 18.40 23.58
CA ASN A 344 -8.00 17.53 23.55
C ASN A 344 -7.82 16.30 24.48
N PHE A 345 -7.59 16.58 25.76
CA PHE A 345 -7.23 15.57 26.76
C PHE A 345 -8.35 14.55 27.03
N TYR A 346 -9.61 14.96 26.90
CA TYR A 346 -10.75 14.08 27.10
C TYR A 346 -10.77 12.95 26.06
N GLN A 347 -10.65 13.31 24.78
CA GLN A 347 -10.62 12.31 23.71
C GLN A 347 -9.37 11.42 23.82
N LEU A 348 -8.22 11.98 24.18
CA LEU A 348 -7.00 11.20 24.41
C LEU A 348 -7.19 10.19 25.56
N HIS A 349 -7.81 10.61 26.67
CA HIS A 349 -8.12 9.74 27.79
C HIS A 349 -9.00 8.56 27.36
N GLN A 350 -10.07 8.83 26.60
CA GLN A 350 -10.96 7.80 26.10
C GLN A 350 -10.26 6.80 25.18
N LEU A 351 -9.42 7.27 24.25
CA LEU A 351 -8.68 6.40 23.34
C LEU A 351 -7.74 5.43 24.08
N LEU A 352 -7.10 5.90 25.15
CA LEU A 352 -6.21 5.09 25.98
C LEU A 352 -6.97 4.15 26.92
N GLN A 353 -8.09 4.62 27.50
CA GLN A 353 -8.90 3.86 28.44
C GLN A 353 -9.67 2.71 27.76
N PHE A 354 -10.19 2.95 26.55
CA PHE A 354 -10.95 1.97 25.78
C PHE A 354 -10.09 1.13 24.83
N TYR A 355 -8.76 1.16 24.98
CA TYR A 355 -7.81 0.34 24.21
C TYR A 355 -7.89 0.54 22.69
N ALA A 356 -8.31 1.72 22.24
CA ALA A 356 -8.25 2.07 20.81
C ALA A 356 -6.79 2.27 20.35
N VAL A 357 -5.90 2.61 21.28
CA VAL A 357 -4.45 2.64 21.10
C VAL A 357 -3.86 1.35 21.64
N ASN A 358 -3.10 0.63 20.81
CA ASN A 358 -2.42 -0.58 21.27
C ASN A 358 -1.35 -0.23 22.31
N ASP A 359 -1.37 -0.96 23.42
CA ASP A 359 -0.41 -0.78 24.50
C ASP A 359 1.00 -1.13 24.02
N THR A 360 1.96 -0.24 24.28
CA THR A 360 3.38 -0.52 24.03
C THR A 360 4.26 0.19 25.06
N LYS A 361 5.43 -0.39 25.34
CA LYS A 361 6.39 0.20 26.29
C LYS A 361 6.82 1.61 25.88
N SER A 362 7.06 1.84 24.59
CA SER A 362 7.44 3.15 24.04
C SER A 362 6.36 4.21 24.28
N LEU A 363 5.08 3.86 24.13
CA LEU A 363 3.98 4.80 24.36
C LEU A 363 3.79 5.09 25.85
N ALA A 364 3.97 4.11 26.73
CA ALA A 364 3.93 4.35 28.17
C ALA A 364 5.03 5.34 28.62
N ILE A 365 6.25 5.19 28.11
CA ILE A 365 7.36 6.13 28.39
C ILE A 365 7.03 7.53 27.88
N LEU A 366 6.46 7.65 26.68
CA LEU A 366 5.99 8.92 26.14
C LEU A 366 4.93 9.54 27.07
N LEU A 367 3.95 8.79 27.52
CA LEU A 367 2.91 9.29 28.44
C LEU A 367 3.50 9.81 29.76
N LEU A 368 4.51 9.16 30.32
CA LEU A 368 5.19 9.64 31.54
C LEU A 368 5.86 10.99 31.31
N SER A 369 6.44 11.22 30.13
CA SER A 369 7.07 12.49 29.80
C SER A 369 6.07 13.66 29.71
N LEU A 370 4.77 13.36 29.57
CA LEU A 370 3.70 14.34 29.40
C LEU A 370 3.05 14.81 30.72
N GLU A 371 3.55 14.37 31.88
CA GLU A 371 2.98 14.67 33.21
C GLU A 371 2.66 16.16 33.44
N ASN A 372 3.54 17.06 32.99
CA ASN A 372 3.38 18.51 33.21
C ASN A 372 2.21 19.12 32.41
N ARG A 373 1.90 18.58 31.23
CA ARG A 373 0.81 19.09 30.36
C ARG A 373 -0.48 18.32 30.54
N TYR A 374 -0.40 17.04 30.89
CA TYR A 374 -1.53 16.15 31.06
C TYR A 374 -1.39 15.38 32.39
N PRO A 375 -1.97 15.87 33.49
CA PRO A 375 -1.76 15.28 34.82
C PRO A 375 -2.25 13.84 34.99
N ALA A 376 -3.22 13.39 34.17
CA ALA A 376 -3.69 12.00 34.19
C ALA A 376 -2.79 11.03 33.40
N SER A 377 -1.82 11.55 32.63
CA SER A 377 -0.92 10.78 31.77
C SER A 377 -0.11 9.71 32.52
N PRO A 378 0.48 9.99 33.70
CA PRO A 378 1.30 9.00 34.39
C PRO A 378 0.50 7.79 34.88
N GLN A 379 -0.75 8.00 35.34
CA GLN A 379 -1.61 6.89 35.74
C GLN A 379 -1.94 6.01 34.53
N LEU A 380 -2.32 6.61 33.41
CA LEU A 380 -2.58 5.88 32.17
C LEU A 380 -1.35 5.12 31.66
N ALA A 381 -0.15 5.67 31.85
CA ALA A 381 1.10 4.99 31.52
C ALA A 381 1.35 3.76 32.40
N LEU A 382 1.09 3.87 33.70
CA LEU A 382 1.18 2.75 34.64
C LEU A 382 0.14 1.67 34.30
N ASP A 383 -1.11 2.06 34.02
CA ASP A 383 -2.16 1.14 33.61
C ASP A 383 -1.76 0.40 32.31
N MET A 384 -1.15 1.11 31.35
CA MET A 384 -0.63 0.53 30.10
C MET A 384 0.50 -0.48 30.34
N LEU A 385 1.47 -0.15 31.19
CA LEU A 385 2.57 -1.07 31.55
C LEU A 385 2.05 -2.29 32.32
N GLU A 386 1.05 -2.10 33.18
CA GLU A 386 0.46 -3.18 33.95
C GLU A 386 -0.25 -4.20 33.05
N ARG A 387 -1.02 -3.72 32.07
CA ARG A 387 -1.70 -4.56 31.07
C ARG A 387 -0.73 -5.33 30.18
N LEU A 388 0.40 -4.71 29.83
CA LEU A 388 1.46 -5.38 29.06
C LEU A 388 2.12 -6.53 29.82
N GLY A 389 2.05 -6.55 31.16
CA GLY A 389 2.60 -7.59 32.02
C GLY A 389 4.14 -7.71 32.04
N THR A 390 4.82 -7.06 31.09
CA THR A 390 6.28 -7.10 30.90
C THR A 390 6.98 -5.84 31.40
N GLY A 391 6.24 -4.90 32.00
CA GLY A 391 6.70 -3.58 32.44
C GLY A 391 6.96 -3.46 33.95
N THR A 392 7.16 -4.56 34.67
CA THR A 392 7.23 -4.55 36.15
C THR A 392 8.41 -3.73 36.67
N ASP A 393 9.56 -3.84 36.03
CA ASP A 393 10.78 -3.13 36.44
C ASP A 393 10.65 -1.63 36.16
N GLU A 394 10.07 -1.28 35.01
CA GLU A 394 9.80 0.11 34.65
C GLU A 394 8.77 0.75 35.59
N ILE A 395 7.70 0.04 35.98
CA ILE A 395 6.71 0.51 36.97
C ILE A 395 7.38 0.79 38.33
N ILE A 396 8.24 -0.12 38.78
CA ILE A 396 8.99 0.04 40.03
C ILE A 396 9.85 1.30 39.98
N GLU A 397 10.59 1.51 38.89
CA GLU A 397 11.42 2.72 38.71
C GLU A 397 10.61 4.01 38.70
N ILE A 398 9.43 4.01 38.06
CA ILE A 398 8.53 5.17 38.03
C ILE A 398 7.98 5.49 39.42
N LEU A 399 7.52 4.49 40.17
CA LEU A 399 6.99 4.67 41.52
C LEU A 399 8.07 5.17 42.49
N LEU A 400 9.31 4.70 42.33
CA LEU A 400 10.46 5.20 43.08
C LEU A 400 10.79 6.65 42.72
N ALA A 401 10.78 7.02 41.43
CA ALA A 401 11.00 8.39 40.99
C ALA A 401 9.93 9.36 41.53
N LYS A 402 8.66 8.93 41.58
CA LYS A 402 7.54 9.68 42.18
C LYS A 402 7.53 9.70 43.71
N LYS A 403 8.49 9.03 44.35
CA LYS A 403 8.63 8.91 45.81
C LYS A 403 7.47 8.17 46.49
N GLU A 404 6.68 7.40 45.74
CA GLU A 404 5.58 6.57 46.24
C GLU A 404 6.07 5.18 46.65
N VAL A 405 6.91 5.15 47.69
CA VAL A 405 7.62 3.92 48.10
C VAL A 405 6.68 2.81 48.58
N ILE A 406 5.55 3.15 49.20
CA ILE A 406 4.58 2.16 49.71
C ILE A 406 3.85 1.46 48.56
N SER A 407 3.41 2.22 47.56
CA SER A 407 2.79 1.68 46.34
C SER A 407 3.76 0.77 45.60
N CYS A 408 5.05 1.17 45.53
CA CYS A 408 6.12 0.38 44.93
C CYS A 408 6.34 -0.97 45.63
N LEU A 409 6.43 -0.98 46.97
CA LEU A 409 6.58 -2.21 47.74
C LEU A 409 5.39 -3.15 47.55
N ARG A 410 4.16 -2.65 47.65
CA ARG A 410 2.95 -3.46 47.45
C ARG A 410 2.88 -4.07 46.06
N TYR A 411 3.24 -3.29 45.04
CA TYR A 411 3.25 -3.76 43.65
C TYR A 411 4.31 -4.85 43.42
N SER A 412 5.51 -4.67 43.97
CA SER A 412 6.60 -5.64 43.89
C SER A 412 6.24 -6.97 44.59
N GLU A 413 5.55 -6.93 45.73
CA GLU A 413 5.11 -8.15 46.41
C GLU A 413 4.06 -8.93 45.63
N GLN A 414 3.18 -8.23 44.91
CA GLN A 414 2.07 -8.86 44.22
C GLN A 414 2.49 -9.53 42.91
N LYS A 415 3.50 -9.00 42.20
CA LYS A 415 3.94 -9.51 40.89
C LYS A 415 5.29 -10.22 40.89
N THR A 416 6.18 -9.91 41.83
CA THR A 416 7.48 -10.58 41.95
C THR A 416 7.38 -11.63 43.05
N GLY A 417 7.57 -12.90 42.71
CA GLY A 417 7.70 -13.97 43.72
C GLY A 417 8.85 -13.66 44.72
N PRO A 418 8.92 -14.37 45.86
CA PRO A 418 9.79 -14.07 47.02
C PRO A 418 11.32 -14.13 46.78
N HIS A 419 11.80 -14.05 45.55
CA HIS A 419 13.19 -14.32 45.15
C HIS A 419 13.90 -13.20 44.39
N GLN A 420 13.40 -11.95 44.43
CA GLN A 420 14.20 -10.78 44.04
C GLN A 420 14.34 -9.78 45.19
N THR A 421 15.32 -10.03 46.06
CA THR A 421 15.76 -9.18 47.19
C THR A 421 16.29 -7.80 46.76
N ILE A 422 16.34 -7.50 45.46
CA ILE A 422 16.94 -6.28 44.89
C ILE A 422 15.97 -5.09 44.96
N VAL A 423 14.67 -5.32 44.75
CA VAL A 423 13.63 -4.27 44.76
C VAL A 423 13.43 -3.66 46.15
N PRO A 424 13.36 -4.45 47.26
CA PRO A 424 13.16 -3.89 48.59
C PRO A 424 14.34 -3.02 49.07
N MET A 425 15.58 -3.29 48.64
CA MET A 425 16.75 -2.48 48.97
C MET A 425 16.73 -1.12 48.25
N LYS A 426 16.35 -1.09 46.96
CA LYS A 426 16.14 0.17 46.22
C LYS A 426 15.02 1.01 46.82
N CYS A 427 13.93 0.39 47.28
CA CYS A 427 12.85 1.06 48.01
C CYS A 427 13.31 1.64 49.35
N LEU A 428 14.22 0.95 50.06
CA LEU A 428 14.76 1.39 51.35
C LEU A 428 15.72 2.59 51.19
N ASP A 429 16.53 2.58 50.13
CA ASP A 429 17.39 3.73 49.76
C ASP A 429 16.57 4.94 49.30
N ALA A 430 15.50 4.74 48.51
CA ALA A 430 14.58 5.80 48.13
C ALA A 430 13.81 6.36 49.33
N ALA A 431 13.38 5.52 50.27
CA ALA A 431 12.76 5.95 51.53
C ALA A 431 13.71 6.75 52.42
N ARG A 432 15.01 6.39 52.43
CA ARG A 432 16.06 7.10 53.16
C ARG A 432 16.28 8.51 52.61
N GLN A 433 16.22 8.68 51.29
CA GLN A 433 16.34 10.00 50.64
C GLN A 433 15.08 10.87 50.77
N ASN A 434 13.90 10.25 50.93
CA ASN A 434 12.62 10.97 51.05
C ASN A 434 12.40 11.63 52.44
N GLY A 435 13.28 11.40 53.42
CA GLY A 435 13.27 12.07 54.72
C GLY A 435 12.08 11.74 55.64
N ASN A 436 11.10 10.95 55.18
CA ASN A 436 9.90 10.62 55.93
C ASN A 436 10.13 9.39 56.84
N LYS A 437 10.43 9.66 58.12
CA LYS A 437 10.79 8.64 59.14
C LYS A 437 9.75 7.50 59.26
N ARG A 438 8.47 7.77 59.00
CA ARG A 438 7.38 6.77 59.08
C ARG A 438 7.41 5.77 57.93
N VAL A 439 7.67 6.25 56.71
CA VAL A 439 7.76 5.40 55.51
C VAL A 439 9.03 4.56 55.56
N PHE A 440 10.15 5.14 55.99
CA PHE A 440 11.41 4.41 56.20
C PHE A 440 11.26 3.31 57.26
N HIS A 441 10.60 3.58 58.40
CA HIS A 441 10.36 2.57 59.42
C HIS A 441 9.41 1.46 58.92
N ALA A 442 8.36 1.80 58.17
CA ALA A 442 7.46 0.80 57.58
C ALA A 442 8.18 -0.10 56.57
N VAL A 443 9.02 0.48 55.69
CA VAL A 443 9.84 -0.28 54.73
C VAL A 443 10.89 -1.13 55.45
N LYS A 444 11.55 -0.60 56.49
CA LYS A 444 12.57 -1.33 57.29
C LYS A 444 11.97 -2.51 58.07
N MET A 445 10.79 -2.32 58.67
CA MET A 445 10.04 -3.39 59.34
C MET A 445 9.62 -4.49 58.37
N HIS A 446 9.35 -4.11 57.12
CA HIS A 446 8.91 -5.02 56.07
C HIS A 446 10.05 -5.81 55.41
N VAL A 447 11.23 -5.18 55.24
CA VAL A 447 12.44 -5.84 54.72
C VAL A 447 13.10 -6.76 55.77
N ASN A 448 12.91 -6.48 57.07
CA ASN A 448 13.50 -7.28 58.14
C ASN A 448 12.55 -7.42 59.35
N PRO A 449 11.53 -8.30 59.28
CA PRO A 449 10.54 -8.49 60.34
C PRO A 449 11.14 -8.99 61.69
N ASN A 450 12.39 -9.47 61.69
CA ASN A 450 13.07 -9.99 62.89
C ASN A 450 13.97 -8.96 63.61
N ALA A 451 14.05 -7.70 63.16
CA ALA A 451 14.90 -6.70 63.81
C ALA A 451 14.29 -6.08 65.09
N VAL A 452 13.03 -6.40 65.42
CA VAL A 452 12.29 -5.79 66.55
C VAL A 452 12.79 -6.27 67.92
N ASN A 453 13.54 -7.37 68.00
CA ASN A 453 13.98 -7.88 69.31
C ASN A 453 15.28 -7.26 69.85
N ASN A 454 15.97 -6.35 69.13
CA ASN A 454 17.28 -5.87 69.57
C ASN A 454 17.51 -4.35 69.64
N ASP A 455 16.54 -3.50 69.34
CA ASP A 455 16.68 -2.05 69.60
C ASP A 455 15.83 -1.65 70.82
N LYS A 456 16.41 -1.80 72.01
CA LYS A 456 16.13 -0.87 73.10
C LYS A 456 16.47 0.53 72.59
N GLY A 457 15.49 1.42 72.57
CA GLY A 457 15.67 2.76 72.04
C GLY A 457 16.71 3.59 72.81
N PRO A 458 17.06 4.77 72.30
CA PRO A 458 17.39 5.89 73.14
C PRO A 458 16.18 6.81 73.31
N ASP A 459 16.10 7.38 74.50
CA ASP A 459 15.04 8.22 75.05
C ASP A 459 14.68 9.46 74.19
N LEU A 460 13.41 9.86 74.35
CA LEU A 460 12.78 11.19 74.20
C LEU A 460 13.38 12.21 73.21
#